data_AF-V4B1H0-F1
#
_entry.id   AF-V4B1H0-F1
#
_cell.length_a   1.000
_cell.length_b   1.000
_cell.length_c   1.000
_cell.angle_alpha   90.00
_cell.angle_beta   90.00
_cell.angle_gamma   90.00
#
_symmetry.space_group_name_H-M   'P 1'
#
loop_
_entity.id
_entity.type
_entity.pdbx_description
1 polymer ?
#
loop_
_entity_poly.entity_id
_entity_poly.type
_entity_poly.pdbx_seq_one_letter_code
_entity_poly.pdbx_strand_id
1 'polypeptide(L)'
;MVRLVAVCRSDDHKFERRQLPLIVDETLTMVAQFNERCTDCKHISDAKKKRELDRFVQRFNLLTKDEVAIALMVTNQTLMNQLAHTVSCVGCRRSVEHLLNLLVASQHPTLEPLVVTQRAELSLKHEYLFDPKAVFALFYIHGTNVNDVMDSIPINKKNKRCNLHSLETLKAKTYVSSWIDTWDLLSTECREEVVLIDADNLLDTLNIYLRKHRFCTECKSKVHAAYSILIKEIDSSKEKGYCPALYEGLRFCQQEAHIHVVCETDFIAHLISKAEPEIAGNYRRDRHAKTMDIAQEEVLTCLGVHIYERLDRIGQKLRLEEQTWQILFSLGAQCLQKSFEVALECKQGISNLELVCEEFLEEERVKNEKKQQKKQKRKKKKGKVQPAEKENCQKEEIAQCQVKSF
;
A
#
# COMPACT_ATOMS: atom_id res chain seq x y z
N MET A 1 -4.55 -0.31 -2.74
CA MET A 1 -5.16 0.12 -1.49
C MET A 1 -5.73 -1.12 -0.85
N VAL A 2 -5.46 -1.31 0.43
CA VAL A 2 -6.00 -2.41 1.23
C VAL A 2 -7.53 -2.32 1.30
N ARG A 3 -8.23 -3.45 1.36
CA ARG A 3 -9.70 -3.51 1.52
C ARG A 3 -10.06 -4.37 2.71
N LEU A 4 -11.24 -4.16 3.28
CA LEU A 4 -11.80 -5.01 4.33
C LEU A 4 -12.85 -5.91 3.69
N VAL A 5 -12.55 -7.20 3.61
CA VAL A 5 -13.29 -8.14 2.75
C VAL A 5 -14.29 -9.00 3.52
N ALA A 6 -14.04 -9.25 4.80
CA ALA A 6 -14.87 -10.11 5.64
C ALA A 6 -14.73 -9.75 7.13
N VAL A 7 -15.62 -10.32 7.95
CA VAL A 7 -15.60 -10.20 9.41
C VAL A 7 -15.15 -11.53 10.03
N CYS A 8 -14.23 -11.46 10.97
CA CYS A 8 -13.68 -12.64 11.63
C CYS A 8 -14.56 -13.02 12.83
N ARG A 9 -15.49 -13.96 12.62
CA ARG A 9 -16.41 -14.44 13.66
C ARG A 9 -15.88 -15.59 14.51
N SER A 10 -14.73 -16.16 14.15
CA SER A 10 -14.13 -17.31 14.84
C SER A 10 -12.61 -17.28 14.73
N ASP A 11 -11.93 -17.86 15.72
CA ASP A 11 -10.46 -17.99 15.73
C ASP A 11 -9.92 -18.87 14.57
N ASP A 12 -10.77 -19.74 13.99
CA ASP A 12 -10.41 -20.65 12.89
C ASP A 12 -10.52 -20.03 11.48
N HIS A 13 -10.59 -18.70 11.37
CA HIS A 13 -10.71 -18.05 10.07
C HIS A 13 -9.52 -18.37 9.16
N LYS A 14 -9.79 -18.87 7.95
CA LYS A 14 -8.76 -19.23 6.97
C LYS A 14 -8.40 -18.03 6.10
N PHE A 15 -7.31 -17.36 6.45
CA PHE A 15 -6.80 -16.22 5.68
C PHE A 15 -6.27 -16.66 4.32
N GLU A 16 -6.77 -16.01 3.27
CA GLU A 16 -6.26 -16.16 1.92
C GLU A 16 -4.96 -15.37 1.70
N ARG A 17 -4.43 -15.46 0.49
CA ARG A 17 -3.23 -14.74 0.07
C ARG A 17 -3.39 -13.24 0.37
N ARG A 18 -2.37 -12.65 1.02
CA ARG A 18 -2.34 -11.21 1.36
C ARG A 18 -3.49 -10.77 2.26
N GLN A 19 -4.00 -11.68 3.09
CA GLN A 19 -4.93 -11.34 4.15
C GLN A 19 -4.25 -11.31 5.52
N LEU A 20 -4.80 -10.48 6.41
CA LEU A 20 -4.38 -10.36 7.80
C LEU A 20 -5.60 -9.99 8.66
N PRO A 21 -5.71 -10.48 9.90
CA PRO A 21 -6.70 -9.96 10.84
C PRO A 21 -6.41 -8.50 11.20
N LEU A 22 -7.43 -7.65 11.07
CA LEU A 22 -7.46 -6.28 11.59
C LEU A 22 -8.32 -6.25 12.85
N ILE A 23 -7.68 -6.22 14.01
CA ILE A 23 -8.36 -6.12 15.31
C ILE A 23 -8.81 -4.67 15.49
N VAL A 24 -10.10 -4.37 15.37
CA VAL A 24 -10.67 -3.01 15.48
C VAL A 24 -10.92 -2.64 16.94
N ASP A 25 -11.47 -3.56 17.73
CA ASP A 25 -11.62 -3.50 19.18
C ASP A 25 -11.80 -4.92 19.73
N GLU A 26 -12.22 -5.06 20.99
CA GLU A 26 -12.40 -6.34 21.66
C GLU A 26 -13.51 -7.20 21.02
N THR A 27 -14.46 -6.56 20.34
CA THR A 27 -15.66 -7.22 19.79
C THR A 27 -15.59 -7.39 18.26
N LEU A 28 -14.75 -6.61 17.60
CA LEU A 28 -14.71 -6.55 16.14
C LEU A 28 -13.31 -6.81 15.60
N THR A 29 -13.17 -7.94 14.90
CA THR A 29 -12.00 -8.25 14.08
C THR A 29 -12.45 -8.41 12.63
N MET A 30 -11.77 -7.74 11.71
CA MET A 30 -12.06 -7.80 10.27
C MET A 30 -10.89 -8.40 9.49
N VAL A 31 -11.10 -8.73 8.22
CA VAL A 31 -10.07 -9.28 7.34
C VAL A 31 -9.57 -8.20 6.38
N ALA A 32 -8.33 -7.76 6.57
CA ALA A 32 -7.66 -6.82 5.68
C ALA A 32 -6.98 -7.56 4.53
N GLN A 33 -7.36 -7.22 3.29
CA GLN A 33 -6.80 -7.75 2.05
C GLN A 33 -5.89 -6.71 1.39
N PHE A 34 -4.60 -7.00 1.29
CA PHE A 34 -3.64 -6.14 0.59
C PHE A 34 -3.70 -6.36 -0.93
N ASN A 35 -3.36 -5.31 -1.69
CA ASN A 35 -3.53 -5.29 -3.15
C ASN A 35 -2.63 -6.32 -3.87
N GLU A 36 -3.15 -6.89 -4.95
CA GLU A 36 -2.51 -7.87 -5.84
C GLU A 36 -1.51 -7.24 -6.84
N ARG A 37 -0.79 -6.17 -6.50
CA ARG A 37 0.14 -5.51 -7.46
C ARG A 37 1.32 -6.38 -7.92
N CYS A 38 1.40 -7.65 -7.50
CA CYS A 38 2.57 -8.51 -7.68
C CYS A 38 2.30 -9.80 -8.47
N THR A 39 1.24 -9.82 -9.29
CA THR A 39 0.90 -10.96 -10.16
C THR A 39 1.08 -10.68 -11.65
N ASP A 40 1.10 -9.42 -12.10
CA ASP A 40 1.13 -9.10 -13.54
C ASP A 40 2.54 -8.91 -14.10
N CYS A 41 3.24 -10.03 -14.28
CA CYS A 41 4.40 -10.12 -15.18
C CYS A 41 4.03 -10.08 -16.67
N LYS A 42 2.72 -10.06 -17.00
CA LYS A 42 2.20 -10.23 -18.37
C LYS A 42 2.51 -9.04 -19.30
N HIS A 43 3.03 -7.92 -18.78
CA HIS A 43 3.30 -6.70 -19.54
C HIS A 43 4.77 -6.29 -19.62
N ILE A 44 5.72 -7.23 -19.60
CA ILE A 44 7.11 -6.94 -20.01
C ILE A 44 7.18 -6.83 -21.55
N SER A 45 6.48 -5.84 -22.12
CA SER A 45 6.51 -5.54 -23.56
C SER A 45 7.65 -4.60 -23.96
N ASP A 46 8.30 -3.97 -22.99
CA ASP A 46 9.45 -3.10 -23.21
C ASP A 46 10.71 -3.93 -23.58
N ALA A 47 11.26 -3.67 -24.76
CA ALA A 47 12.48 -4.30 -25.26
C ALA A 47 13.68 -4.13 -24.30
N LYS A 48 13.73 -3.04 -23.53
CA LYS A 48 14.76 -2.82 -22.51
C LYS A 48 14.61 -3.80 -21.35
N LYS A 49 13.42 -3.91 -20.78
CA LYS A 49 13.14 -4.82 -19.66
C LYS A 49 13.30 -6.28 -20.06
N LYS A 50 13.01 -6.64 -21.32
CA LYS A 50 13.29 -7.98 -21.84
C LYS A 50 14.78 -8.33 -21.80
N ARG A 51 15.67 -7.41 -22.21
CA ARG A 51 17.12 -7.62 -22.13
C ARG A 51 17.61 -7.73 -20.70
N GLU A 52 17.07 -6.92 -19.79
CA GLU A 52 17.39 -6.99 -18.36
C GLU A 52 16.97 -8.34 -17.75
N LEU A 53 15.78 -8.83 -18.12
CA LEU A 53 15.31 -10.16 -17.72
C LEU A 53 16.21 -11.27 -18.27
N ASP A 54 16.56 -11.23 -19.56
CA ASP A 54 17.43 -12.24 -20.17
C ASP A 54 18.81 -12.30 -19.45
N ARG A 55 19.38 -11.13 -19.13
CA ARG A 55 20.63 -11.05 -18.34
C ARG A 55 20.43 -11.58 -16.91
N PHE A 56 19.32 -11.27 -16.28
CA PHE A 56 19.00 -11.79 -14.95
C PHE A 56 18.90 -13.31 -14.96
N VAL A 57 18.18 -13.89 -15.92
CA VAL A 57 18.03 -15.36 -16.06
C VAL A 57 19.39 -16.03 -16.25
N GLN A 58 20.28 -15.45 -17.06
CA GLN A 58 21.63 -15.97 -17.23
C GLN A 58 22.41 -16.01 -15.91
N ARG A 59 22.36 -14.92 -15.13
CA ARG A 59 23.03 -14.82 -13.83
C ARG A 59 22.41 -15.78 -12.81
N PHE A 60 21.09 -15.84 -12.76
CA PHE A 60 20.37 -16.74 -11.87
C PHE A 60 20.79 -18.21 -12.06
N ASN A 61 20.98 -18.63 -13.32
CA ASN A 61 21.40 -19.99 -13.65
C ASN A 61 22.88 -20.30 -13.33
N LEU A 62 23.67 -19.32 -12.88
CA LEU A 62 25.03 -19.57 -12.37
C LEU A 62 25.03 -20.24 -10.99
N LEU A 63 23.95 -20.06 -10.23
CA LEU A 63 23.75 -20.67 -8.93
C LEU A 63 23.02 -22.00 -9.09
N THR A 64 23.46 -23.01 -8.34
CA THR A 64 22.71 -24.26 -8.15
C THR A 64 21.42 -23.99 -7.37
N LYS A 65 20.49 -24.95 -7.36
CA LYS A 65 19.23 -24.79 -6.60
C LYS A 65 19.47 -24.56 -5.10
N ASP A 66 20.44 -25.26 -4.50
CA ASP A 66 20.77 -25.08 -3.09
C ASP A 66 21.37 -23.70 -2.82
N GLU A 67 22.26 -23.24 -3.70
CA GLU A 67 22.82 -21.88 -3.64
C GLU A 67 21.73 -20.81 -3.80
N VAL A 68 20.75 -21.00 -4.70
CA VAL A 68 19.59 -20.10 -4.85
C VAL A 68 18.75 -20.07 -3.58
N ALA A 69 18.45 -21.23 -2.99
CA ALA A 69 17.65 -21.31 -1.77
C ALA A 69 18.33 -20.59 -0.59
N ILE A 70 19.65 -20.72 -0.45
CA ILE A 70 20.45 -20.00 0.55
C ILE A 70 20.49 -18.50 0.24
N ALA A 71 20.75 -18.14 -1.02
CA ALA A 71 20.86 -16.75 -1.45
C ALA A 71 19.55 -15.96 -1.26
N LEU A 72 18.41 -16.64 -1.38
CA LEU A 72 17.05 -16.11 -1.20
C LEU A 72 16.49 -16.42 0.19
N MET A 73 17.35 -16.41 1.21
CA MET A 73 16.97 -16.53 2.61
C MET A 73 17.70 -15.48 3.45
N VAL A 74 16.95 -14.75 4.27
CA VAL A 74 17.47 -13.66 5.11
C VAL A 74 17.02 -13.88 6.54
N THR A 75 17.95 -13.77 7.49
CA THR A 75 17.65 -13.94 8.91
C THR A 75 16.91 -12.72 9.48
N ASN A 76 16.16 -12.93 10.57
CA ASN A 76 15.53 -11.84 11.33
C ASN A 76 16.54 -10.74 11.71
N GLN A 77 17.75 -11.13 12.14
CA GLN A 77 18.77 -10.17 12.55
C GLN A 77 19.17 -9.23 11.40
N THR A 78 19.40 -9.76 10.21
CA THR A 78 19.72 -8.96 9.02
C THR A 78 18.56 -8.05 8.64
N LEU A 79 17.33 -8.56 8.67
CA LEU A 79 16.12 -7.79 8.36
C LEU A 79 15.93 -6.62 9.34
N MET A 80 16.06 -6.88 10.65
CA MET A 80 15.89 -5.88 11.70
C MET A 80 17.00 -4.82 11.72
N ASN A 81 18.24 -5.20 11.40
CA ASN A 81 19.33 -4.25 11.21
C ASN A 81 19.02 -3.32 10.03
N GLN A 82 18.60 -3.88 8.89
CA GLN A 82 18.24 -3.07 7.72
C GLN A 82 17.04 -2.16 8.02
N LEU A 83 16.02 -2.66 8.73
CA LEU A 83 14.88 -1.87 9.19
C LEU A 83 15.32 -0.67 10.03
N ALA A 84 16.26 -0.87 10.95
CA ALA A 84 16.76 0.19 11.82
C ALA A 84 17.52 1.29 11.05
N HIS A 85 18.22 0.92 9.97
CA HIS A 85 18.93 1.85 9.10
C HIS A 85 17.99 2.62 8.15
N THR A 86 16.97 1.96 7.62
CA THR A 86 16.07 2.54 6.62
C THR A 86 14.92 3.35 7.25
N VAL A 87 14.36 2.90 8.37
CA VAL A 87 13.14 3.47 8.95
C VAL A 87 13.44 4.29 10.18
N SER A 88 13.26 5.62 10.08
CA SER A 88 13.53 6.54 11.19
C SER A 88 12.46 6.51 12.28
N CYS A 89 11.21 6.19 11.94
CA CYS A 89 10.10 6.17 12.89
C CYS A 89 10.13 4.90 13.75
N VAL A 90 10.34 5.07 15.07
CA VAL A 90 10.33 3.95 16.04
C VAL A 90 9.00 3.21 16.06
N GLY A 91 7.87 3.90 15.86
CA GLY A 91 6.54 3.28 15.76
C GLY A 91 6.46 2.30 14.61
N CYS A 92 6.84 2.73 13.40
CA CYS A 92 6.85 1.86 12.22
C CYS A 92 7.75 0.64 12.41
N ARG A 93 8.93 0.81 13.03
CA ARG A 93 9.84 -0.32 13.30
C ARG A 93 9.19 -1.36 14.21
N ARG A 94 8.52 -0.92 15.29
CA ARG A 94 7.80 -1.80 16.21
C ARG A 94 6.61 -2.49 15.53
N SER A 95 5.87 -1.78 14.68
CA SER A 95 4.76 -2.39 13.94
C SER A 95 5.25 -3.48 12.99
N VAL A 96 6.37 -3.25 12.30
CA VAL A 96 6.98 -4.27 11.40
C VAL A 96 7.46 -5.48 12.20
N GLU A 97 8.12 -5.27 13.34
CA GLU A 97 8.53 -6.34 14.24
C GLU A 97 7.34 -7.15 14.77
N HIS A 98 6.26 -6.47 15.16
CA HIS A 98 5.03 -7.11 15.60
C HIS A 98 4.39 -7.96 14.49
N LEU A 99 4.27 -7.40 13.28
CA LEU A 99 3.76 -8.14 12.13
C LEU A 99 4.64 -9.36 11.82
N LEU A 100 5.97 -9.23 11.87
CA LEU A 100 6.87 -10.36 11.66
C LEU A 100 6.62 -11.48 12.67
N ASN A 101 6.52 -11.14 13.97
CA ASN A 101 6.24 -12.13 15.03
C ASN A 101 4.88 -12.80 14.83
N LEU A 102 3.86 -12.04 14.41
CA LEU A 102 2.55 -12.59 14.07
C LEU A 102 2.65 -13.57 12.90
N LEU A 103 3.42 -13.26 11.87
CA LEU A 103 3.63 -14.16 10.72
C LEU A 103 4.43 -15.41 11.09
N VAL A 104 5.40 -15.30 11.99
CA VAL A 104 6.12 -16.46 12.54
C VAL A 104 5.14 -17.40 13.25
N ALA A 105 4.26 -16.88 14.09
CA ALA A 105 3.30 -17.68 14.85
C ALA A 105 2.17 -18.27 13.99
N SER A 106 1.59 -17.45 13.10
CA SER A 106 0.38 -17.80 12.34
C SER A 106 0.66 -18.51 11.02
N GLN A 107 1.83 -18.29 10.42
CA GLN A 107 2.20 -18.76 9.08
C GLN A 107 1.19 -18.36 7.98
N HIS A 108 0.45 -17.26 8.19
CA HIS A 108 -0.50 -16.76 7.19
C HIS A 108 0.22 -16.30 5.91
N PRO A 109 -0.37 -16.49 4.71
CA PRO A 109 0.23 -16.09 3.43
C PRO A 109 0.12 -14.58 3.15
N THR A 110 0.28 -13.75 4.19
CA THR A 110 0.08 -12.30 4.15
C THR A 110 1.08 -11.57 3.24
N LEU A 111 2.32 -12.05 3.15
CA LEU A 111 3.38 -11.39 2.36
C LEU A 111 3.62 -12.02 0.99
N GLU A 112 2.79 -12.96 0.53
CA GLU A 112 3.06 -13.75 -0.67
C GLU A 112 3.37 -12.85 -1.89
N PRO A 113 4.50 -13.03 -2.62
CA PRO A 113 5.32 -14.26 -2.70
C PRO A 113 6.34 -14.46 -1.58
N LEU A 114 6.54 -13.50 -0.69
CA LEU A 114 7.44 -13.66 0.45
C LEU A 114 6.81 -14.57 1.51
N VAL A 115 7.65 -15.29 2.24
CA VAL A 115 7.26 -16.12 3.37
C VAL A 115 8.18 -15.86 4.55
N VAL A 116 7.64 -15.99 5.76
CA VAL A 116 8.40 -15.92 7.01
C VAL A 116 8.35 -17.30 7.65
N THR A 117 9.50 -17.95 7.79
CA THR A 117 9.59 -19.28 8.37
C THR A 117 9.36 -19.25 9.88
N GLN A 118 9.11 -20.41 10.48
CA GLN A 118 9.02 -20.56 11.94
C GLN A 118 10.32 -20.17 12.67
N ARG A 119 11.45 -20.09 11.96
CA ARG A 119 12.75 -19.62 12.48
C ARG A 119 12.92 -18.11 12.36
N ALA A 120 11.85 -17.38 11.98
CA ALA A 120 11.88 -15.96 11.69
C ALA A 120 12.84 -15.59 10.54
N GLU A 121 13.01 -16.49 9.57
CA GLU A 121 13.76 -16.21 8.34
C GLU A 121 12.78 -15.78 7.24
N LEU A 122 13.14 -14.73 6.50
CA LEU A 122 12.39 -14.31 5.32
C LEU A 122 12.93 -15.03 4.08
N SER A 123 12.04 -15.58 3.27
CA SER A 123 12.39 -16.23 2.00
C SER A 123 11.24 -16.07 0.98
N LEU A 124 11.30 -16.83 -0.12
CA LEU A 124 10.24 -16.93 -1.11
C LEU A 124 9.48 -18.24 -0.95
N LYS A 125 8.17 -18.19 -1.20
CA LYS A 125 7.37 -19.42 -1.31
C LYS A 125 7.96 -20.30 -2.43
N HIS A 126 7.99 -21.60 -2.19
CA HIS A 126 8.69 -22.57 -3.03
C HIS A 126 8.30 -22.49 -4.52
N GLU A 127 7.03 -22.21 -4.80
CA GLU A 127 6.49 -22.06 -6.16
C GLU A 127 7.12 -20.90 -6.96
N TYR A 128 7.68 -19.89 -6.29
CA TYR A 128 8.36 -18.75 -6.92
C TYR A 128 9.88 -18.84 -6.83
N LEU A 129 10.41 -19.60 -5.85
CA LEU A 129 11.82 -19.60 -5.47
C LEU A 129 12.78 -19.95 -6.63
N PHE A 130 12.37 -20.88 -7.49
CA PHE A 130 13.18 -21.37 -8.61
C PHE A 130 12.73 -20.85 -9.98
N ASP A 131 11.76 -19.93 -10.02
CA ASP A 131 11.38 -19.25 -11.25
C ASP A 131 12.13 -17.92 -11.37
N PRO A 132 13.17 -17.82 -12.21
CA PRO A 132 13.93 -16.57 -12.37
C PRO A 132 13.06 -15.41 -12.84
N LYS A 133 11.94 -15.67 -13.53
CA LYS A 133 11.03 -14.60 -13.96
C LYS A 133 10.24 -14.05 -12.78
N ALA A 134 9.75 -14.91 -11.90
CA ALA A 134 9.06 -14.51 -10.67
C ALA A 134 10.00 -13.73 -9.74
N VAL A 135 11.23 -14.20 -9.56
CA VAL A 135 12.26 -13.52 -8.75
C VAL A 135 12.64 -12.17 -9.37
N PHE A 136 12.85 -12.10 -10.68
CA PHE A 136 13.09 -10.84 -11.38
C PHE A 136 11.95 -9.85 -11.19
N ALA A 137 10.71 -10.31 -11.35
CA ALA A 137 9.54 -9.46 -11.17
C ALA A 137 9.43 -8.96 -9.73
N LEU A 138 9.69 -9.82 -8.74
CA LEU A 138 9.75 -9.40 -7.35
C LEU A 138 10.80 -8.31 -7.11
N PHE A 139 12.00 -8.43 -7.67
CA PHE A 139 13.08 -7.47 -7.40
C PHE A 139 12.96 -6.16 -8.18
N TYR A 140 12.53 -6.21 -9.45
CA TYR A 140 12.65 -5.07 -10.37
C TYR A 140 11.32 -4.53 -10.89
N ILE A 141 10.20 -5.19 -10.61
CA ILE A 141 8.86 -4.75 -11.03
C ILE A 141 7.98 -4.44 -9.82
N HIS A 142 7.93 -5.36 -8.87
CA HIS A 142 7.00 -5.33 -7.75
C HIS A 142 7.64 -4.87 -6.44
N GLY A 143 8.92 -5.14 -6.25
CA GLY A 143 9.73 -4.62 -5.16
C GLY A 143 9.87 -3.13 -5.34
N THR A 144 8.92 -2.39 -4.79
CA THR A 144 9.07 -0.95 -4.63
C THR A 144 10.34 -0.70 -3.85
N ASN A 145 11.17 0.24 -4.29
CA ASN A 145 12.34 0.62 -3.53
C ASN A 145 11.84 1.06 -2.15
N VAL A 146 12.36 0.44 -1.08
CA VAL A 146 11.94 0.78 0.28
C VAL A 146 12.11 2.28 0.54
N ASN A 147 13.06 2.93 -0.13
CA ASN A 147 13.23 4.38 -0.08
C ASN A 147 12.02 5.12 -0.68
N ASP A 148 11.44 4.65 -1.79
CA ASP A 148 10.23 5.25 -2.37
C ASP A 148 9.05 5.15 -1.39
N VAL A 149 8.91 4.01 -0.71
CA VAL A 149 7.92 3.84 0.36
C VAL A 149 8.19 4.83 1.50
N MET A 150 9.43 4.94 1.95
CA MET A 150 9.82 5.87 3.02
C MET A 150 9.61 7.34 2.65
N ASP A 151 9.91 7.72 1.41
CA ASP A 151 9.73 9.07 0.88
C ASP A 151 8.24 9.45 0.78
N SER A 152 7.37 8.45 0.57
CA SER A 152 5.92 8.65 0.56
C SER A 152 5.31 8.84 1.96
N ILE A 153 6.02 8.43 3.02
CA ILE A 153 5.53 8.52 4.41
C ILE A 153 5.88 9.89 4.98
N PRO A 154 4.89 10.75 5.32
CA PRO A 154 5.18 12.05 5.91
C PRO A 154 5.78 11.88 7.31
N ILE A 155 7.02 12.32 7.50
CA ILE A 155 7.73 12.30 8.77
C ILE A 155 7.82 13.71 9.36
N ASN A 156 7.44 13.86 10.63
CA ASN A 156 7.64 15.11 11.36
C ASN A 156 9.13 15.30 11.68
N LYS A 157 9.69 16.43 11.23
CA LYS A 157 11.12 16.76 11.37
C LYS A 157 11.60 16.87 12.82
N LYS A 158 10.72 17.20 13.78
CA LYS A 158 11.09 17.40 15.18
C LYS A 158 11.25 16.07 15.93
N ASN A 159 10.30 15.15 15.75
CA ASN A 159 10.25 13.91 16.52
C ASN A 159 10.62 12.65 15.70
N LYS A 160 10.86 12.80 14.39
CA LYS A 160 11.14 11.72 13.42
C LYS A 160 10.07 10.62 13.41
N ARG A 161 8.81 10.96 13.75
CA ARG A 161 7.67 10.03 13.70
C ARG A 161 6.81 10.33 12.49
N CYS A 162 6.21 9.29 11.92
CA CYS A 162 5.19 9.47 10.90
C CYS A 162 3.87 9.97 11.50
N ASN A 163 2.99 10.51 10.67
CA ASN A 163 1.68 10.99 11.12
C ASN A 163 0.86 9.90 11.84
N LEU A 164 0.90 8.64 11.37
CA LEU A 164 0.15 7.56 12.01
C LEU A 164 0.70 7.15 13.39
N HIS A 165 1.95 7.47 13.70
CA HIS A 165 2.59 7.19 15.00
C HIS A 165 2.92 8.47 15.79
N SER A 166 2.44 9.63 15.34
CA SER A 166 2.61 10.92 16.00
C SER A 166 1.36 11.25 16.79
N LEU A 167 1.53 11.59 18.07
CA LEU A 167 0.43 12.02 18.94
C LEU A 167 -0.22 13.34 18.50
N GLU A 168 0.43 14.11 17.62
CA GLU A 168 -0.11 15.37 17.08
C GLU A 168 -1.27 15.16 16.10
N THR A 169 -1.31 14.01 15.42
CA THR A 169 -2.39 13.66 14.47
C THR A 169 -3.70 13.34 15.19
N LEU A 170 -3.63 12.89 16.45
CA LEU A 170 -4.81 12.72 17.32
C LEU A 170 -5.45 14.06 17.73
N LYS A 171 -4.72 15.18 17.62
CA LYS A 171 -5.19 16.51 18.02
C LYS A 171 -5.64 17.38 16.85
N ALA A 172 -5.13 17.10 15.65
CA ALA A 172 -5.51 17.80 14.43
C ALA A 172 -6.83 17.25 13.86
N LYS A 173 -7.95 17.53 14.56
CA LYS A 173 -9.32 17.36 14.06
C LYS A 173 -9.66 18.36 12.94
N THR A 174 -8.69 18.73 12.10
CA THR A 174 -8.83 19.85 11.15
C THR A 174 -9.49 19.46 9.84
N TYR A 175 -9.68 18.17 9.58
CA TYR A 175 -10.58 17.68 8.55
C TYR A 175 -11.27 16.45 9.12
N VAL A 176 -12.59 16.41 9.02
CA VAL A 176 -13.33 15.14 9.11
C VAL A 176 -12.59 14.19 8.18
N SER A 177 -11.91 13.19 8.76
CA SER A 177 -11.32 12.09 7.99
C SER A 177 -12.42 11.63 7.05
N SER A 178 -12.14 11.52 5.76
CA SER A 178 -13.13 11.15 4.75
C SER A 178 -13.65 9.75 5.10
N TRP A 179 -14.67 9.69 5.96
CA TRP A 179 -15.24 8.46 6.47
C TRP A 179 -15.75 7.63 5.29
N ILE A 180 -16.14 8.32 4.20
CA ILE A 180 -16.55 7.72 2.94
C ILE A 180 -15.39 6.94 2.28
N ASP A 181 -14.15 7.43 2.36
CA ASP A 181 -13.00 6.69 1.84
C ASP A 181 -12.83 5.37 2.59
N THR A 182 -13.08 5.35 3.91
CA THR A 182 -13.03 4.10 4.70
C THR A 182 -14.25 3.22 4.41
N TRP A 183 -15.43 3.83 4.28
CA TRP A 183 -16.68 3.17 3.89
C TRP A 183 -16.54 2.41 2.56
N ASP A 184 -15.87 3.01 1.59
CA ASP A 184 -15.65 2.45 0.25
C ASP A 184 -14.63 1.31 0.21
N LEU A 185 -13.84 1.13 1.28
CA LEU A 185 -12.94 -0.01 1.44
C LEU A 185 -13.59 -1.21 2.12
N LEU A 186 -14.75 -1.03 2.75
CA LEU A 186 -15.49 -2.08 3.46
C LEU A 186 -16.37 -2.88 2.49
N SER A 187 -16.33 -4.21 2.58
CA SER A 187 -17.33 -5.09 1.96
C SER A 187 -18.70 -4.88 2.60
N THR A 188 -19.76 -5.36 1.95
CA THR A 188 -21.13 -5.26 2.49
C THR A 188 -21.23 -5.86 3.89
N GLU A 189 -20.66 -7.03 4.13
CA GLU A 189 -20.64 -7.66 5.46
C GLU A 189 -19.93 -6.78 6.49
N CYS A 190 -18.77 -6.20 6.15
CA CYS A 190 -18.07 -5.31 7.08
C CYS A 190 -18.86 -4.01 7.34
N ARG A 191 -19.58 -3.49 6.35
CA ARG A 191 -20.45 -2.31 6.53
C ARG A 191 -21.62 -2.62 7.45
N GLU A 192 -22.22 -3.79 7.33
CA GLU A 192 -23.29 -4.26 8.22
C GLU A 192 -22.81 -4.30 9.68
N GLU A 193 -21.62 -4.85 9.96
CA GLU A 193 -21.08 -4.85 11.32
C GLU A 193 -20.75 -3.45 11.86
N VAL A 194 -20.32 -2.51 11.00
CA VAL A 194 -20.07 -1.12 11.43
C VAL A 194 -21.35 -0.48 11.96
N VAL A 195 -22.48 -0.75 11.32
CA VAL A 195 -23.79 -0.15 11.64
C VAL A 195 -24.59 -0.95 12.68
N LEU A 196 -24.02 -2.03 13.21
CA LEU A 196 -24.51 -2.77 14.38
C LEU A 196 -23.91 -2.17 15.65
N ILE A 197 -24.75 -1.52 16.45
CA ILE A 197 -24.30 -0.77 17.63
C ILE A 197 -24.86 -1.44 18.88
N ASP A 198 -23.97 -1.82 19.78
CA ASP A 198 -24.34 -2.29 21.10
C ASP A 198 -25.06 -1.19 21.90
N ALA A 199 -26.16 -1.55 22.55
CA ALA A 199 -27.02 -0.59 23.25
C ALA A 199 -26.28 0.11 24.40
N ASP A 200 -25.51 -0.63 25.18
CA ASP A 200 -24.74 -0.09 26.30
C ASP A 200 -23.65 0.89 25.80
N ASN A 201 -22.96 0.54 24.71
CA ASN A 201 -22.00 1.42 24.07
C ASN A 201 -22.63 2.73 23.55
N LEU A 202 -23.85 2.69 23.02
CA LEU A 202 -24.57 3.90 22.63
C LEU A 202 -24.98 4.72 23.86
N LEU A 203 -25.45 4.06 24.93
CA LEU A 203 -25.83 4.72 26.17
C LEU A 203 -24.63 5.42 26.82
N ASP A 204 -23.44 4.81 26.78
CA ASP A 204 -22.20 5.44 27.22
C ASP A 204 -21.84 6.66 26.37
N THR A 205 -21.97 6.55 25.05
CA THR A 205 -21.78 7.67 24.12
C THR A 205 -22.74 8.82 24.47
N LEU A 206 -24.01 8.50 24.72
CA LEU A 206 -25.06 9.45 25.10
C LEU A 206 -24.75 10.13 26.46
N ASN A 207 -24.30 9.37 27.44
CA ASN A 207 -23.94 9.88 28.77
C ASN A 207 -22.76 10.86 28.69
N ILE A 208 -21.72 10.51 27.93
CA ILE A 208 -20.56 11.39 27.70
C ILE A 208 -21.01 12.66 26.98
N TYR A 209 -21.86 12.52 25.95
CA TYR A 209 -22.42 13.61 25.16
C TYR A 209 -23.21 14.60 26.03
N LEU A 210 -24.19 14.12 26.80
CA LEU A 210 -25.05 14.95 27.65
C LEU A 210 -24.26 15.67 28.75
N ARG A 211 -23.20 15.04 29.28
CA ARG A 211 -22.28 15.67 30.24
C ARG A 211 -21.45 16.77 29.58
N LYS A 212 -20.90 16.51 28.38
CA LYS A 212 -20.09 17.47 27.60
C LYS A 212 -20.87 18.76 27.32
N HIS A 213 -22.17 18.66 27.03
CA HIS A 213 -23.04 19.80 26.68
C HIS A 213 -23.89 20.36 27.82
N ARG A 214 -23.67 19.88 29.05
CA ARG A 214 -24.30 20.44 30.27
C ARG A 214 -25.84 20.51 30.22
N PHE A 215 -26.48 19.50 29.64
CA PHE A 215 -27.94 19.42 29.64
C PHE A 215 -28.49 19.50 31.09
N CYS A 216 -29.57 20.25 31.29
CA CYS A 216 -30.30 20.25 32.56
C CYS A 216 -30.97 18.89 32.82
N THR A 217 -31.32 18.61 34.07
CA THR A 217 -31.89 17.31 34.48
C THR A 217 -33.13 16.91 33.69
N GLU A 218 -34.02 17.85 33.40
CA GLU A 218 -35.24 17.59 32.61
C GLU A 218 -34.91 17.21 31.16
N CYS A 219 -34.01 17.95 30.51
CA CYS A 219 -33.62 17.65 29.13
C CYS A 219 -32.85 16.32 29.05
N LYS A 220 -32.00 16.01 30.04
CA LYS A 220 -31.34 14.68 30.14
C LYS A 220 -32.37 13.56 30.22
N SER A 221 -33.37 13.71 31.07
CA SER A 221 -34.42 12.69 31.26
C SER A 221 -35.20 12.46 29.96
N LYS A 222 -35.50 13.51 29.20
CA LYS A 222 -36.14 13.40 27.88
C LYS A 222 -35.27 12.66 26.86
N VAL A 223 -33.96 12.94 26.82
CA VAL A 223 -33.03 12.24 25.91
C VAL A 223 -32.90 10.75 26.30
N HIS A 224 -32.84 10.43 27.58
CA HIS A 224 -32.88 9.03 28.04
C HIS A 224 -34.21 8.34 27.72
N ALA A 225 -35.34 9.04 27.84
CA ALA A 225 -36.63 8.51 27.42
C ALA A 225 -36.65 8.22 25.91
N ALA A 226 -36.15 9.13 25.08
CA ALA A 226 -36.02 8.92 23.64
C ALA A 226 -35.12 7.72 23.29
N TYR A 227 -34.04 7.50 24.03
CA TYR A 227 -33.20 6.29 23.92
C TYR A 227 -33.97 5.03 24.35
N SER A 228 -34.69 5.07 25.47
CA SER A 228 -35.46 3.93 25.99
C SER A 228 -36.58 3.52 25.02
N ILE A 229 -37.15 4.47 24.27
CA ILE A 229 -38.09 4.18 23.17
C ILE A 229 -37.37 3.45 22.02
N LEU A 230 -36.15 3.87 21.66
CA LEU A 230 -35.37 3.24 20.58
C LEU A 230 -35.09 1.75 20.88
N ILE A 231 -34.74 1.44 22.14
CA ILE A 231 -34.51 0.07 22.61
C ILE A 231 -35.79 -0.67 23.03
N LYS A 232 -36.97 -0.07 22.78
CA LYS A 232 -38.30 -0.66 23.04
C LYS A 232 -38.58 -0.99 24.51
N GLU A 233 -37.90 -0.33 25.45
CA GLU A 233 -38.23 -0.40 26.89
C GLU A 233 -39.45 0.46 27.23
N ILE A 234 -39.63 1.56 26.51
CA ILE A 234 -40.79 2.47 26.66
C ILE A 234 -41.64 2.42 25.38
N ASP A 235 -42.95 2.33 25.57
CA ASP A 235 -43.95 2.37 24.50
C ASP A 235 -44.04 3.77 23.87
N SER A 236 -43.70 3.89 22.59
CA SER A 236 -43.69 5.15 21.85
C SER A 236 -45.06 5.81 21.75
N SER A 237 -46.15 5.05 21.82
CA SER A 237 -47.52 5.60 21.73
C SER A 237 -47.92 6.45 22.93
N LYS A 238 -47.20 6.32 24.05
CA LYS A 238 -47.46 7.03 25.30
C LYS A 238 -46.73 8.36 25.39
N GLU A 239 -45.77 8.62 24.51
CA GLU A 239 -44.90 9.78 24.58
C GLU A 239 -45.34 10.90 23.64
N LYS A 240 -45.80 12.01 24.23
CA LYS A 240 -46.30 13.15 23.46
C LYS A 240 -45.16 13.84 22.71
N GLY A 241 -45.35 14.01 21.41
CA GLY A 241 -44.37 14.66 20.53
C GLY A 241 -43.29 13.70 20.01
N TYR A 242 -43.44 12.40 20.23
CA TYR A 242 -42.65 11.39 19.53
C TYR A 242 -42.92 11.43 18.02
N CYS A 243 -41.85 11.44 17.23
CA CYS A 243 -41.89 11.43 15.77
C CYS A 243 -41.34 10.09 15.25
N PRO A 244 -42.18 9.17 14.74
CA PRO A 244 -41.74 7.89 14.21
C PRO A 244 -40.75 8.02 13.03
N ALA A 245 -40.93 9.04 12.18
CA ALA A 245 -40.10 9.28 11.01
C ALA A 245 -38.62 9.56 11.37
N LEU A 246 -38.33 10.09 12.56
CA LEU A 246 -36.95 10.31 13.00
C LEU A 246 -36.20 9.00 13.27
N TYR A 247 -36.90 7.94 13.68
CA TYR A 247 -36.31 6.62 13.93
C TYR A 247 -36.55 5.63 12.78
N GLU A 248 -37.06 6.12 11.63
CA GLU A 248 -37.12 5.32 10.42
C GLU A 248 -35.71 4.89 10.00
N GLY A 249 -35.55 3.64 9.62
CA GLY A 249 -34.23 3.06 9.33
C GLY A 249 -33.48 2.52 10.57
N LEU A 250 -34.04 2.63 11.78
CA LEU A 250 -33.49 2.04 13.00
C LEU A 250 -34.31 0.83 13.48
N ARG A 251 -33.65 -0.21 13.96
CA ARG A 251 -34.30 -1.38 14.58
C ARG A 251 -33.51 -1.86 15.78
N PHE A 252 -34.21 -2.21 16.87
CA PHE A 252 -33.58 -2.84 18.02
C PHE A 252 -33.83 -4.36 18.04
N CYS A 253 -32.75 -5.12 18.23
CA CYS A 253 -32.72 -6.56 18.45
C CYS A 253 -32.62 -6.84 19.96
N GLN A 254 -33.68 -7.43 20.52
CA GLN A 254 -33.76 -7.69 21.96
C GLN A 254 -32.89 -8.86 22.43
N GLN A 255 -32.57 -9.82 21.53
CA GLN A 255 -31.81 -11.01 21.89
C GLN A 255 -30.33 -10.68 22.18
N GLU A 256 -29.73 -9.88 21.31
CA GLU A 256 -28.31 -9.48 21.39
C GLU A 256 -28.13 -8.07 21.96
N ALA A 257 -29.21 -7.38 22.32
CA ALA A 257 -29.21 -5.98 22.78
C ALA A 257 -28.51 -5.00 21.81
N HIS A 258 -28.71 -5.20 20.50
CA HIS A 258 -28.08 -4.37 19.46
C HIS A 258 -29.08 -3.47 18.72
N ILE A 259 -28.61 -2.31 18.31
CA ILE A 259 -29.29 -1.36 17.44
C ILE A 259 -28.75 -1.54 16.03
N HIS A 260 -29.65 -1.88 15.11
CA HIS A 260 -29.40 -2.00 13.69
C HIS A 260 -29.74 -0.67 13.03
N VAL A 261 -28.73 -0.03 12.44
CA VAL A 261 -28.92 1.14 11.58
C VAL A 261 -28.97 0.65 10.13
N VAL A 262 -29.88 1.17 9.31
CA VAL A 262 -29.97 0.81 7.89
C VAL A 262 -28.62 1.06 7.19
N CYS A 263 -28.14 0.06 6.45
CA CYS A 263 -26.82 0.08 5.83
C CYS A 263 -26.84 0.79 4.46
N GLU A 264 -27.39 2.00 4.41
CA GLU A 264 -27.47 2.82 3.20
C GLU A 264 -26.53 4.02 3.32
N THR A 265 -25.64 4.21 2.34
CA THR A 265 -24.61 5.26 2.39
C THR A 265 -25.20 6.65 2.62
N ASP A 266 -26.33 6.98 1.99
CA ASP A 266 -26.98 8.30 2.15
C ASP A 266 -27.54 8.50 3.56
N PHE A 267 -28.08 7.44 4.16
CA PHE A 267 -28.57 7.47 5.55
C PHE A 267 -27.42 7.65 6.54
N ILE A 268 -26.33 6.91 6.35
CA ILE A 268 -25.12 7.04 7.17
C ILE A 268 -24.49 8.43 7.01
N ALA A 269 -24.43 8.96 5.78
CA ALA A 269 -23.98 10.32 5.51
C ALA A 269 -24.82 11.37 6.23
N HIS A 270 -26.15 11.19 6.26
CA HIS A 270 -27.05 12.07 6.98
C HIS A 270 -26.79 12.06 8.49
N LEU A 271 -26.64 10.88 9.11
CA LEU A 271 -26.30 10.76 10.53
C LEU A 271 -24.96 11.42 10.86
N ILE A 272 -23.93 11.16 10.06
CA ILE A 272 -22.59 11.73 10.29
C ILE A 272 -22.60 13.25 10.08
N SER A 273 -23.32 13.76 9.08
CA SER A 273 -23.48 15.20 8.85
C SER A 273 -24.16 15.89 10.04
N LYS A 274 -25.16 15.25 10.64
CA LYS A 274 -25.80 15.74 11.87
C LYS A 274 -24.82 15.77 13.06
N ALA A 275 -23.93 14.78 13.14
CA ALA A 275 -22.90 14.67 14.17
C ALA A 275 -21.65 15.54 13.92
N GLU A 276 -21.47 16.09 12.71
CA GLU A 276 -20.28 16.84 12.31
C GLU A 276 -19.88 17.96 13.30
N PRO A 277 -20.80 18.78 13.85
CA PRO A 277 -20.46 19.80 14.84
C PRO A 277 -19.78 19.23 16.09
N GLU A 278 -20.13 18.00 16.47
CA GLU A 278 -19.58 17.29 17.62
C GLU A 278 -18.21 16.71 17.36
N ILE A 279 -18.05 16.15 16.16
CA ILE A 279 -16.82 15.55 15.67
C ILE A 279 -15.73 16.62 15.56
N ALA A 280 -16.05 17.75 14.92
CA ALA A 280 -15.14 18.88 14.71
C ALA A 280 -14.66 19.52 16.02
N GLY A 281 -15.36 19.32 17.13
CA GLY A 281 -14.92 19.72 18.47
C GLY A 281 -14.91 21.22 18.75
N ASN A 282 -15.34 22.05 17.79
CA ASN A 282 -15.28 23.51 17.87
C ASN A 282 -16.51 24.16 18.54
N TYR A 283 -17.49 23.37 18.96
CA TYR A 283 -18.75 23.87 19.51
C TYR A 283 -19.04 23.30 20.90
N ARG A 284 -18.94 24.16 21.91
CA ARG A 284 -19.59 23.97 23.21
C ARG A 284 -20.67 25.03 23.33
N ARG A 285 -21.92 24.65 23.05
CA ARG A 285 -23.10 25.47 23.34
C ARG A 285 -23.97 24.71 24.32
N ASP A 286 -24.67 25.43 25.17
CA ASP A 286 -25.71 24.84 26.00
C ASP A 286 -26.81 24.31 25.07
N ARG A 287 -27.01 22.99 25.09
CA ARG A 287 -28.06 22.32 24.33
C ARG A 287 -29.22 21.97 25.24
N HIS A 288 -30.42 22.02 24.67
CA HIS A 288 -31.66 21.74 25.38
C HIS A 288 -32.60 20.92 24.52
N ALA A 289 -32.96 19.73 25.01
CA ALA A 289 -34.02 18.90 24.44
C ALA A 289 -35.36 19.25 25.09
N LYS A 290 -35.99 20.35 24.64
CA LYS A 290 -37.25 20.84 25.24
C LYS A 290 -38.45 19.96 24.87
N THR A 291 -38.41 19.32 23.71
CA THR A 291 -39.46 18.47 23.16
C THR A 291 -38.91 17.08 22.85
N MET A 292 -39.80 16.09 22.70
CA MET A 292 -39.41 14.69 22.49
C MET A 292 -38.71 14.48 21.13
N ASP A 293 -39.18 15.14 20.07
CA ASP A 293 -38.52 15.14 18.75
C ASP A 293 -37.08 15.68 18.82
N ILE A 294 -36.84 16.79 19.54
CA ILE A 294 -35.47 17.28 19.77
C ILE A 294 -34.66 16.25 20.57
N ALA A 295 -35.28 15.58 21.55
CA ALA A 295 -34.60 14.52 22.30
C ALA A 295 -34.20 13.33 21.41
N GLN A 296 -35.06 12.91 20.47
CA GLN A 296 -34.75 11.90 19.45
C GLN A 296 -33.59 12.36 18.57
N GLU A 297 -33.56 13.64 18.17
CA GLU A 297 -32.49 14.21 17.37
C GLU A 297 -31.12 14.17 18.08
N GLU A 298 -31.09 14.33 19.41
CA GLU A 298 -29.86 14.15 20.18
C GLU A 298 -29.39 12.68 20.21
N VAL A 299 -30.31 11.72 20.24
CA VAL A 299 -29.97 10.28 20.11
C VAL A 299 -29.40 9.98 18.72
N LEU A 300 -30.00 10.52 17.65
CA LEU A 300 -29.47 10.39 16.28
C LEU A 300 -28.08 11.04 16.13
N THR A 301 -27.87 12.18 16.78
CA THR A 301 -26.55 12.83 16.83
C THR A 301 -25.52 11.90 17.47
N CYS A 302 -25.86 11.22 18.58
CA CYS A 302 -24.97 10.27 19.24
C CYS A 302 -24.69 9.01 18.39
N LEU A 303 -25.69 8.51 17.66
CA LEU A 303 -25.49 7.43 16.67
C LEU A 303 -24.48 7.84 15.59
N GLY A 304 -24.65 9.05 15.03
CA GLY A 304 -23.71 9.59 14.03
C GLY A 304 -22.28 9.74 14.56
N VAL A 305 -22.12 10.21 15.81
CA VAL A 305 -20.81 10.26 16.48
C VAL A 305 -20.21 8.86 16.62
N HIS A 306 -21.00 7.89 17.10
CA HIS A 306 -20.53 6.53 17.32
C HIS A 306 -20.04 5.86 16.02
N ILE A 307 -20.84 5.96 14.95
CA ILE A 307 -20.49 5.38 13.64
C ILE A 307 -19.25 6.07 13.08
N TYR A 308 -19.17 7.40 13.15
CA TYR A 308 -17.99 8.13 12.67
C TYR A 308 -16.72 7.72 13.43
N GLU A 309 -16.76 7.67 14.77
CA GLU A 309 -15.60 7.31 15.58
C GLU A 309 -15.14 5.87 15.31
N ARG A 310 -16.09 4.95 15.10
CA ARG A 310 -15.79 3.57 14.70
C ARG A 310 -15.14 3.53 13.31
N LEU A 311 -15.69 4.23 12.32
CA LEU A 311 -15.10 4.33 10.98
C LEU A 311 -13.72 4.97 10.98
N ASP A 312 -13.52 6.04 11.74
CA ASP A 312 -12.20 6.68 11.85
C ASP A 312 -11.18 5.74 12.49
N ARG A 313 -11.56 5.01 13.55
CA ARG A 313 -10.72 3.98 14.16
C ARG A 313 -10.34 2.88 13.17
N ILE A 314 -11.32 2.36 12.41
CA ILE A 314 -11.09 1.37 11.36
C ILE A 314 -10.10 1.92 10.33
N GLY A 315 -10.35 3.13 9.81
CA GLY A 315 -9.50 3.76 8.81
C GLY A 315 -8.07 4.01 9.31
N GLN A 316 -7.89 4.44 10.56
CA GLN A 316 -6.57 4.60 11.17
C GLN A 316 -5.82 3.27 11.28
N LYS A 317 -6.46 2.22 11.80
CA LYS A 317 -5.85 0.89 11.91
C LYS A 317 -5.52 0.30 10.54
N LEU A 318 -6.43 0.42 9.58
CA LEU A 318 -6.25 -0.08 8.23
C LEU A 318 -5.05 0.60 7.52
N ARG A 319 -4.92 1.92 7.65
CA ARG A 319 -3.75 2.67 7.14
C ARG A 319 -2.45 2.27 7.82
N LEU A 320 -2.47 2.00 9.12
CA LEU A 320 -1.32 1.52 9.88
C LEU A 320 -0.86 0.14 9.38
N GLU A 321 -1.80 -0.79 9.19
CA GLU A 321 -1.48 -2.13 8.67
C GLU A 321 -1.00 -2.08 7.22
N GLU A 322 -1.61 -1.28 6.34
CA GLU A 322 -1.14 -1.12 4.96
C GLU A 322 0.29 -0.56 4.91
N GLN A 323 0.59 0.46 5.70
CA GLN A 323 1.94 1.02 5.75
C GLN A 323 2.95 0.00 6.31
N THR A 324 2.58 -0.73 7.36
CA THR A 324 3.44 -1.76 7.98
C THR A 324 3.73 -2.89 6.99
N TRP A 325 2.70 -3.37 6.30
CA TRP A 325 2.81 -4.38 5.26
C TRP A 325 3.71 -3.91 4.11
N GLN A 326 3.53 -2.68 3.61
CA GLN A 326 4.34 -2.12 2.52
C GLN A 326 5.81 -2.00 2.90
N ILE A 327 6.11 -1.56 4.12
CA ILE A 327 7.49 -1.47 4.63
C ILE A 327 8.10 -2.87 4.70
N LEU A 328 7.43 -3.83 5.35
CA LEU A 328 7.96 -5.19 5.52
C LEU A 328 8.16 -5.89 4.17
N PHE A 329 7.19 -5.77 3.26
CA PHE A 329 7.28 -6.35 1.93
C PHE A 329 8.44 -5.76 1.11
N SER A 330 8.56 -4.44 1.06
CA SER A 330 9.60 -3.75 0.28
C SER A 330 11.00 -3.98 0.86
N LEU A 331 11.11 -3.91 2.18
CA LEU A 331 12.35 -4.20 2.91
C LEU A 331 12.78 -5.65 2.68
N GLY A 332 11.83 -6.57 2.78
CA GLY A 332 12.08 -7.99 2.57
C GLY A 332 12.56 -8.31 1.15
N ALA A 333 11.87 -7.78 0.14
CA ALA A 333 12.29 -7.90 -1.25
C ALA A 333 13.71 -7.32 -1.47
N GLN A 334 14.00 -6.14 -0.90
CA GLN A 334 15.32 -5.52 -1.01
C GLN A 334 16.42 -6.35 -0.32
N CYS A 335 16.15 -6.90 0.86
CA CYS A 335 17.11 -7.75 1.58
C CYS A 335 17.42 -9.02 0.79
N LEU A 336 16.40 -9.68 0.24
CA LEU A 336 16.57 -10.86 -0.60
C LEU A 336 17.36 -10.53 -1.88
N GLN A 337 17.04 -9.41 -2.52
CA GLN A 337 17.78 -8.94 -3.69
C GLN A 337 19.27 -8.76 -3.40
N LYS A 338 19.60 -8.05 -2.31
CA LYS A 338 21.00 -7.81 -1.89
C LYS A 338 21.72 -9.12 -1.56
N SER A 339 21.07 -10.02 -0.84
CA SER A 339 21.63 -11.34 -0.51
C SER A 339 21.93 -12.17 -1.77
N PHE A 340 21.01 -12.14 -2.73
CA PHE A 340 21.18 -12.78 -4.03
C PHE A 340 22.31 -12.16 -4.87
N GLU A 341 22.41 -10.83 -4.92
CA GLU A 341 23.49 -10.12 -5.61
C GLU A 341 24.86 -10.47 -5.00
N VAL A 342 24.98 -10.50 -3.67
CA VAL A 342 26.22 -10.91 -2.98
C VAL A 342 26.59 -12.36 -3.29
N ALA A 343 25.62 -13.28 -3.28
CA ALA A 343 25.87 -14.68 -3.61
C ALA A 343 26.38 -14.85 -5.06
N LEU A 344 25.85 -14.07 -6.00
CA LEU A 344 26.32 -14.05 -7.38
C LEU A 344 27.75 -13.51 -7.50
N GLU A 345 28.07 -12.41 -6.82
CA GLU A 345 29.43 -11.85 -6.82
C GLU A 345 30.43 -12.85 -6.25
N CYS A 346 30.08 -13.54 -5.16
CA CYS A 346 30.90 -14.62 -4.60
C CYS A 346 31.10 -15.78 -5.59
N LYS A 347 30.06 -16.16 -6.35
CA LYS A 347 30.14 -17.25 -7.34
C LYS A 347 30.99 -16.88 -8.56
N GLN A 348 30.86 -15.63 -9.02
CA GLN A 348 31.57 -15.11 -10.19
C GLN A 348 33.01 -14.72 -9.86
N GLY A 349 33.30 -14.45 -8.58
CA GLY A 349 34.61 -13.98 -8.12
C GLY A 349 34.93 -12.54 -8.51
N ILE A 350 33.94 -11.80 -9.01
CA ILE A 350 34.04 -10.42 -9.51
C ILE A 350 32.79 -9.68 -9.04
N SER A 351 32.95 -8.45 -8.55
CA SER A 351 31.83 -7.62 -8.10
C SER A 351 30.98 -7.12 -9.28
N ASN A 352 29.71 -6.77 -9.02
CA ASN A 352 28.85 -6.15 -10.04
C ASN A 352 29.45 -4.86 -10.60
N LEU A 353 30.10 -4.06 -9.75
CA LEU A 353 30.72 -2.81 -10.14
C LEU A 353 31.88 -3.06 -11.12
N GLU A 354 32.73 -4.04 -10.84
CA GLU A 354 33.83 -4.43 -11.73
C GLU A 354 33.30 -4.95 -13.07
N LEU A 355 32.26 -5.78 -13.05
CA LEU A 355 31.66 -6.33 -14.26
C LEU A 355 31.07 -5.24 -15.15
N VAL A 356 30.39 -4.24 -14.56
CA VAL A 356 29.89 -3.06 -15.28
C VAL A 356 31.04 -2.21 -15.84
N CYS A 357 32.12 -2.02 -15.08
CA CYS A 357 33.32 -1.32 -15.57
C CYS A 357 33.93 -2.03 -16.79
N GLU A 358 34.03 -3.36 -16.76
CA GLU A 358 34.51 -4.16 -17.89
C GLU A 358 33.57 -4.03 -19.12
N GLU A 359 32.25 -4.08 -18.92
CA GLU A 359 31.26 -3.86 -19.98
C GLU A 359 31.42 -2.48 -20.62
N PHE A 360 31.64 -1.42 -19.84
CA PHE A 360 31.88 -0.07 -20.36
C PHE A 360 33.17 0.02 -21.17
N LEU A 361 34.26 -0.58 -20.69
CA LEU A 361 35.55 -0.61 -21.39
C LEU A 361 35.41 -1.35 -22.73
N GLU A 362 34.72 -2.49 -22.75
CA GLU A 362 34.51 -3.25 -23.97
C GLU A 362 33.57 -2.53 -24.96
N GLU A 363 32.51 -1.88 -24.48
CA GLU A 363 31.68 -1.01 -25.32
C GLU A 363 32.49 0.13 -25.95
N GLU A 364 33.41 0.72 -25.19
CA GLU A 364 34.29 1.78 -25.68
C GLU A 364 35.27 1.24 -26.72
N ARG A 365 35.86 0.06 -26.51
CA ARG A 365 36.69 -0.63 -27.49
C ARG A 365 35.93 -0.89 -28.78
N VAL A 366 34.73 -1.48 -28.72
CA VAL A 366 33.89 -1.75 -29.90
C VAL A 366 33.49 -0.45 -30.62
N LYS A 367 33.17 0.63 -29.89
CA LYS A 367 32.90 1.94 -30.48
C LYS A 367 34.13 2.50 -31.19
N ASN A 368 35.31 2.36 -30.59
CA ASN A 368 36.58 2.82 -31.15
C ASN A 368 36.96 2.01 -32.39
N GLU A 369 36.81 0.69 -32.38
CA GLU A 369 37.02 -0.18 -33.53
C GLU A 369 36.05 0.16 -34.68
N LYS A 370 34.76 0.36 -34.39
CA LYS A 370 33.79 0.82 -35.41
C LYS A 370 34.17 2.18 -35.99
N LYS A 371 34.66 3.13 -35.17
CA LYS A 371 35.18 4.43 -35.64
C LYS A 371 36.42 4.25 -36.51
N GLN A 372 37.35 3.38 -36.12
CA GLN A 372 38.57 3.08 -36.89
C GLN A 372 38.25 2.40 -38.22
N GLN A 373 37.36 1.40 -38.24
CA GLN A 373 36.89 0.76 -39.47
C GLN A 373 36.18 1.74 -40.39
N LYS A 374 35.36 2.66 -39.86
CA LYS A 374 34.74 3.75 -40.65
C LYS A 374 35.81 4.69 -41.24
N LYS A 375 36.85 5.05 -40.48
CA LYS A 375 37.98 5.87 -40.97
C LYS A 375 38.78 5.14 -42.06
N GLN A 376 39.07 3.85 -41.90
CA GLN A 376 39.75 3.03 -42.90
C GLN A 376 38.92 2.87 -44.19
N LYS A 377 37.61 2.64 -44.08
CA LYS A 377 36.69 2.60 -45.23
C LYS A 377 36.66 3.94 -45.98
N ARG A 378 36.70 5.08 -45.28
CA ARG A 378 36.82 6.42 -45.90
C ARG A 378 38.18 6.63 -46.59
N LYS A 379 39.29 6.17 -45.99
CA LYS A 379 40.62 6.23 -46.62
C LYS A 379 40.70 5.36 -47.88
N LYS A 380 40.17 4.14 -47.87
CA LYS A 380 40.10 3.25 -49.05
C LYS A 380 39.23 3.83 -50.18
N LYS A 381 38.19 4.61 -49.85
CA LYS A 381 37.40 5.34 -50.86
C LYS A 381 38.15 6.54 -51.46
N LYS A 382 38.99 7.24 -50.69
CA LYS A 382 39.83 8.35 -51.21
C LYS A 382 41.05 7.88 -52.01
N GLY A 383 41.58 6.69 -51.72
CA GLY A 383 42.72 6.11 -52.45
C GLY A 383 42.39 5.45 -53.80
N LYS A 384 41.11 5.35 -54.18
CA LYS A 384 40.67 4.78 -55.47
C LYS A 384 40.44 5.85 -56.56
N VAL A 385 40.79 7.12 -56.33
CA VAL A 385 40.47 8.24 -57.26
C VAL A 385 41.69 8.80 -58.01
N GLN A 386 42.89 8.21 -57.91
CA GLN A 386 44.01 8.46 -58.87
C GLN A 386 44.79 7.15 -59.04
N PRO A 387 45.18 6.69 -60.26
CA PRO A 387 45.62 7.49 -61.41
C PRO A 387 44.98 7.10 -62.77
N ALA A 388 44.56 8.08 -63.58
CA ALA A 388 44.36 7.91 -65.02
C ALA A 388 44.44 9.28 -65.69
N GLU A 389 45.64 9.72 -66.05
CA GLU A 389 45.90 10.66 -67.14
C GLU A 389 47.40 10.90 -67.23
N LYS A 390 48.05 10.20 -68.16
CA LYS A 390 49.18 10.63 -69.01
C LYS A 390 49.87 9.42 -69.61
N GLU A 391 49.26 8.86 -70.66
CA GLU A 391 49.97 8.13 -71.71
C GLU A 391 49.01 7.89 -72.88
N ASN A 392 48.82 8.91 -73.72
CA ASN A 392 48.49 8.67 -75.13
C ASN A 392 48.80 9.92 -75.95
N CYS A 393 50.04 10.03 -76.42
CA CYS A 393 50.36 10.85 -77.57
C CYS A 393 51.60 10.29 -78.22
N GLN A 394 51.42 9.32 -79.12
CA GLN A 394 52.26 9.05 -80.28
C GLN A 394 51.71 7.83 -81.02
N LYS A 395 51.01 8.10 -82.14
CA LYS A 395 51.16 7.45 -83.45
C LYS A 395 49.91 7.69 -84.28
N GLU A 396 50.00 8.69 -85.16
CA GLU A 396 49.39 8.65 -86.49
C GLU A 396 50.22 9.62 -87.35
N GLU A 397 51.19 9.04 -88.05
CA GLU A 397 51.90 9.69 -89.14
C GLU A 397 51.27 9.23 -90.47
N ILE A 398 51.42 10.11 -91.47
CA ILE A 398 51.25 9.93 -92.91
C ILE A 398 49.84 10.18 -93.48
N ALA A 399 49.60 11.42 -93.92
CA ALA A 399 49.41 11.70 -95.36
C ALA A 399 49.54 13.19 -95.72
N GLN A 400 50.55 13.48 -96.56
CA GLN A 400 50.56 14.45 -97.68
C GLN A 400 50.57 15.97 -97.42
N CYS A 401 51.81 16.49 -97.40
CA CYS A 401 52.41 17.44 -98.35
C CYS A 401 51.54 18.43 -99.16
N GLN A 402 52.05 19.68 -99.20
CA GLN A 402 51.84 20.77 -100.19
C GLN A 402 50.59 21.66 -99.96
N VAL A 403 50.61 23.00 -99.99
CA VAL A 403 51.55 23.97 -100.59
C VAL A 403 51.11 25.43 -100.23
N LYS A 404 52.09 26.36 -100.13
CA LYS A 404 52.05 27.85 -100.31
C LYS A 404 51.32 28.73 -99.28
N SER A 405 52.01 29.62 -98.55
CA SER A 405 52.27 31.06 -98.87
C SER A 405 50.98 31.80 -99.24
N PHE A 406 50.47 32.79 -98.52
CA PHE A 406 51.08 33.97 -97.90
C PHE A 406 50.30 34.38 -96.64
#